data_AF-A0A822ZJ55-F1
#
_entry.id   AF-A0A822ZJ55-F1
#
_cell.length_a   1.000
_cell.length_b   1.000
_cell.length_c   1.000
_cell.angle_alpha   90.00
_cell.angle_beta   90.00
_cell.angle_gamma   90.00
#
_symmetry.space_group_name_H-M   'P 1'
#
loop_
_entity.id
_entity.type
_entity.pdbx_description
1 polymer ?
#
loop_
_entity_poly.entity_id
_entity_poly.type
_entity_poly.pdbx_seq_one_letter_code
_entity_poly.pdbx_strand_id
1 'polypeptide(L)'
;MMDSGKVVVIFAGYSEPMKCVISSNEGFCRRVTKFFYFRDFSSEVLAQIIHLKMKNLAEESPLYGFKLHQSCIMDAITELIERGTTVKQRQEMNGGLVDPMLVNARENLDLRLDFDCSDTDGLLTITLEDLEAGLESLSQ
;
A
#
# COMPACT_ATOMS: atom_id res chain seq x y z
N MET A 1 15.37 -22.67 -37.61
CA MET A 1 14.99 -23.41 -36.38
C MET A 1 14.79 -22.37 -35.30
N MET A 2 13.56 -22.13 -34.86
CA MET A 2 13.30 -21.27 -33.72
C MET A 2 13.39 -22.15 -32.48
N ASP A 3 14.32 -21.86 -31.59
CA ASP A 3 14.33 -22.43 -30.25
C ASP A 3 12.98 -22.13 -29.60
N SER A 4 12.18 -23.17 -29.41
CA SER A 4 10.92 -23.12 -28.67
C SER A 4 11.24 -22.97 -27.18
N GLY A 5 11.68 -21.77 -26.81
CA GLY A 5 11.97 -21.39 -25.44
C GLY A 5 10.85 -21.84 -24.51
N LYS A 6 11.19 -22.47 -23.38
CA LYS A 6 10.24 -22.89 -22.37
C LYS A 6 9.57 -21.65 -21.78
N VAL A 7 8.37 -21.32 -22.24
CA VAL A 7 7.59 -20.18 -21.74
C VAL A 7 6.89 -20.57 -20.44
N VAL A 8 7.01 -19.73 -19.42
CA VAL A 8 6.21 -19.79 -18.20
C VAL A 8 5.21 -18.65 -18.24
N VAL A 9 3.94 -18.96 -17.98
CA VAL A 9 2.85 -17.97 -17.92
C VAL A 9 2.33 -17.94 -16.49
N ILE A 10 2.26 -16.74 -15.90
CA ILE A 10 1.71 -16.50 -14.56
C ILE A 10 0.42 -15.70 -14.72
N PHE A 11 -0.69 -16.26 -14.23
CA PHE A 11 -1.96 -15.54 -14.12
C PHE A 11 -2.03 -14.92 -12.72
N ALA A 12 -2.35 -13.64 -12.64
CA ALA A 12 -2.47 -12.90 -11.40
C ALA A 12 -3.75 -12.05 -11.43
N GLY A 13 -4.47 -12.05 -10.31
CA GLY A 13 -5.72 -11.33 -10.15
C GLY A 13 -6.49 -11.82 -8.92
N TYR A 14 -7.62 -11.17 -8.63
CA TYR A 14 -8.49 -11.56 -7.53
C TYR A 14 -9.06 -12.98 -7.73
N SER A 15 -9.24 -13.69 -6.61
CA SER A 15 -9.60 -15.11 -6.59
C SER A 15 -10.84 -15.45 -7.42
N GLU A 16 -11.94 -14.71 -7.26
CA GLU A 16 -13.19 -14.99 -7.98
C GLU A 16 -13.10 -14.70 -9.49
N PRO A 17 -12.64 -13.51 -9.95
CA PRO A 17 -12.37 -13.28 -11.36
C PRO A 17 -11.41 -14.32 -11.98
N MET A 18 -10.38 -14.76 -11.25
CA MET A 18 -9.44 -15.76 -11.75
C MET A 18 -10.06 -17.14 -11.91
N LYS A 19 -10.94 -17.57 -10.99
CA LYS A 19 -11.70 -18.81 -11.18
C LYS A 19 -12.51 -18.77 -12.47
N CYS A 20 -13.20 -17.66 -12.75
CA CYS A 20 -13.97 -17.48 -13.98
C CYS A 20 -13.10 -17.56 -15.24
N VAL A 21 -11.92 -16.92 -15.24
CA VAL A 21 -10.97 -16.98 -16.36
C VAL A 21 -10.48 -18.41 -16.60
N ILE A 22 -10.10 -19.13 -15.55
CA ILE A 22 -9.61 -20.51 -15.69
C ILE A 22 -10.72 -21.44 -16.17
N SER A 23 -11.96 -21.28 -15.66
CA SER A 23 -13.10 -22.10 -16.10
C SER A 23 -13.64 -21.75 -17.48
N SER A 24 -13.27 -20.60 -18.05
CA SER A 24 -13.78 -20.14 -19.35
C SER A 24 -13.39 -21.05 -20.52
N ASN A 25 -12.30 -21.80 -20.39
CA ASN A 25 -11.80 -22.72 -21.40
C ASN A 25 -11.22 -23.98 -20.76
N GLU A 26 -11.71 -25.16 -21.14
CA GLU A 26 -11.21 -26.45 -20.61
C GLU A 26 -9.69 -26.63 -20.78
N GLY A 27 -9.11 -26.03 -21.81
CA GLY A 27 -7.68 -26.04 -22.08
C GLY A 27 -6.86 -25.29 -21.02
N PHE A 28 -7.42 -24.26 -20.37
CA PHE A 28 -6.73 -23.56 -19.28
C PHE A 28 -6.70 -24.39 -18.00
N CYS A 29 -7.81 -25.03 -17.62
CA CYS A 29 -7.85 -25.93 -16.46
C CYS A 29 -6.78 -27.03 -16.52
N ARG A 30 -6.45 -27.54 -17.72
CA ARG A 30 -5.41 -28.57 -17.90
C ARG A 30 -3.98 -28.03 -17.84
N ARG A 31 -3.76 -26.77 -18.23
CA ARG A 31 -2.43 -26.15 -18.35
C ARG A 31 -2.02 -25.38 -17.08
N VAL A 32 -2.99 -24.84 -16.34
CA VAL A 32 -2.76 -24.14 -15.08
C VAL A 32 -2.89 -25.14 -13.93
N THR A 33 -1.76 -25.71 -13.54
CA THR A 33 -1.71 -26.81 -12.54
C THR A 33 -1.22 -26.35 -11.15
N LYS A 34 -0.73 -25.11 -11.04
CA LYS A 34 -0.20 -24.53 -9.81
C LYS A 34 -1.01 -23.29 -9.45
N PHE A 35 -1.61 -23.32 -8.27
CA PHE A 35 -2.39 -22.22 -7.71
C PHE A 35 -1.72 -21.77 -6.42
N PHE A 36 -1.46 -20.47 -6.33
CA PHE A 36 -0.94 -19.82 -5.14
C PHE A 36 -1.99 -18.82 -4.66
N TYR A 37 -2.41 -18.96 -3.40
CA TYR A 37 -3.38 -18.05 -2.79
C TYR A 37 -2.64 -17.11 -1.84
N PHE A 38 -2.74 -15.82 -2.12
CA PHE A 38 -2.22 -14.77 -1.26
C PHE A 38 -3.36 -14.30 -0.36
N ARG A 39 -3.14 -14.30 0.95
CA ARG A 39 -4.12 -13.80 1.92
C ARG A 39 -4.03 -12.28 1.97
N ASP A 40 -5.15 -11.66 2.32
CA ASP A 40 -5.20 -10.21 2.55
C ASP A 40 -4.25 -9.81 3.70
N PHE A 41 -3.64 -8.64 3.59
CA PHE A 41 -2.77 -8.14 4.65
C PHE A 41 -3.59 -7.78 5.88
N SER A 42 -3.07 -8.13 7.06
CA SER A 42 -3.59 -7.64 8.32
C SER A 42 -3.16 -6.19 8.54
N SER A 43 -3.80 -5.53 9.50
CA SER A 43 -3.50 -4.15 9.89
C SER A 43 -2.01 -3.97 10.24
N GLU A 44 -1.43 -4.96 10.92
CA GLU A 44 -0.02 -4.97 11.32
C GLU A 44 0.90 -5.08 10.10
N VAL A 45 0.54 -5.90 9.11
CA VAL A 45 1.34 -6.04 7.88
C VAL A 45 1.26 -4.76 7.05
N LEU A 46 0.10 -4.09 7.00
CA LEU A 46 -0.01 -2.78 6.34
C LEU A 46 0.87 -1.72 7.03
N ALA A 47 0.88 -1.69 8.37
CA ALA A 47 1.78 -0.83 9.13
C ALA A 47 3.27 -1.15 8.86
N GLN A 48 3.63 -2.42 8.71
CA GLN A 48 4.99 -2.82 8.33
C GLN A 48 5.35 -2.31 6.93
N ILE A 49 4.42 -2.38 5.97
CA ILE A 49 4.61 -1.88 4.62
C ILE A 49 4.84 -0.36 4.63
N ILE A 50 4.11 0.40 5.45
CA ILE A 50 4.32 1.84 5.63
C ILE A 50 5.77 2.11 6.09
N HIS A 51 6.22 1.44 7.15
CA HIS A 51 7.59 1.61 7.63
C HIS A 51 8.64 1.20 6.60
N LEU A 52 8.41 0.09 5.89
CA LEU A 52 9.32 -0.38 4.84
C LEU A 52 9.42 0.61 3.68
N LYS A 53 8.31 1.22 3.26
CA LYS A 53 8.28 2.25 2.21
C LYS A 53 8.98 3.52 2.65
N MET A 54 8.71 4.01 3.86
CA MET A 54 9.35 5.20 4.40
C MET A 54 10.85 5.01 4.70
N LYS A 55 11.29 3.76 4.90
CA LYS A 55 12.72 3.43 5.07
C LYS A 55 13.47 3.27 3.75
N ASN A 56 12.81 2.74 2.72
CA ASN A 56 13.41 2.44 1.43
C ASN A 56 12.86 3.35 0.32
N LEU A 57 12.99 4.66 0.54
CA LEU A 57 12.55 5.66 -0.42
C LEU A 57 13.54 5.73 -1.59
N ALA A 58 13.06 5.39 -2.79
CA ALA A 58 13.80 5.64 -4.02
C ALA A 58 13.79 7.15 -4.35
N GLU A 59 14.78 7.63 -5.09
CA GLU A 59 14.92 9.06 -5.44
C GLU A 59 13.73 9.58 -6.25
N GLU A 60 13.12 8.72 -7.08
CA GLU A 60 11.91 9.01 -7.83
C GLU A 60 10.61 9.01 -7.01
N SER A 61 10.67 8.60 -5.74
CA SER A 61 9.49 8.56 -4.86
C SER A 61 9.00 9.97 -4.54
N PRO A 62 7.69 10.24 -4.58
CA PRO A 62 7.15 11.53 -4.11
C PRO A 62 7.39 11.76 -2.60
N LEU A 63 7.81 10.73 -1.87
CA LEU A 63 8.10 10.80 -0.44
C LEU A 63 9.60 10.87 -0.17
N TYR A 64 10.46 10.97 -1.19
CA TYR A 64 11.91 11.07 -1.01
C TYR A 64 12.27 12.28 -0.13
N GLY A 65 13.10 12.04 0.89
CA GLY A 65 13.51 13.05 1.87
C GLY A 65 12.57 13.22 3.07
N PHE A 66 11.35 12.67 3.02
CA PHE A 66 10.44 12.69 4.16
C PHE A 66 10.74 11.56 5.14
N LYS A 67 10.42 11.79 6.42
CA LYS A 67 10.55 10.82 7.50
C LYS A 67 9.28 10.77 8.34
N LEU A 68 9.06 9.63 8.99
CA LEU A 68 8.01 9.50 9.99
C LEU A 68 8.47 10.09 11.33
N HIS A 69 7.56 10.78 12.01
CA HIS A 69 7.77 11.22 13.39
C HIS A 69 7.93 10.02 14.33
N GLN A 70 8.61 10.22 15.47
CA GLN A 70 8.83 9.16 16.47
C GLN A 70 7.53 8.52 16.98
N SER A 71 6.42 9.26 16.95
CA SER A 71 5.12 8.78 17.44
C SER A 71 4.47 7.77 16.50
N CYS A 72 4.94 7.70 15.25
CA CYS A 72 4.48 6.76 14.24
C CYS A 72 5.13 5.39 14.47
N ILE A 73 4.89 4.80 15.64
CA ILE A 73 5.31 3.45 15.97
C ILE A 73 4.36 2.42 15.35
N MET A 74 4.85 1.20 15.17
CA MET A 74 4.09 0.07 14.59
C MET A 74 2.68 -0.07 15.16
N ASP A 75 2.55 -0.06 16.50
CA ASP A 75 1.26 -0.26 17.17
C ASP A 75 0.31 0.92 16.95
N ALA A 76 0.82 2.15 16.97
CA ALA A 76 0.03 3.35 16.74
C ALA A 76 -0.51 3.43 15.30
N ILE A 77 0.31 3.07 14.30
CA ILE A 77 -0.13 3.01 12.90
C ILE A 77 -1.13 1.87 12.71
N THR A 78 -0.92 0.72 13.36
CA THR A 78 -1.85 -0.41 13.32
C THR A 78 -3.22 0.00 13.84
N GLU A 79 -3.28 0.59 15.03
CA GLU A 79 -4.53 1.08 15.63
C GLU A 79 -5.20 2.16 14.76
N LEU A 80 -4.42 3.07 14.19
CA LEU A 80 -4.90 4.11 13.29
C LEU A 80 -5.53 3.52 12.02
N ILE A 81 -4.92 2.50 11.42
CA ILE A 81 -5.49 1.79 10.26
C ILE A 81 -6.79 1.09 10.65
N GLU A 82 -6.84 0.43 11.80
CA GLU A 82 -8.03 -0.28 12.26
C GLU A 82 -9.20 0.64 12.56
N ARG A 83 -8.92 1.80 13.17
CA ARG A 83 -9.92 2.82 13.47
C ARG A 83 -10.38 3.57 12.21
N GLY A 84 -9.44 3.90 11.32
CA GLY A 84 -9.68 4.73 10.15
C GLY A 84 -10.20 3.99 8.91
N THR A 85 -10.24 2.65 8.91
CA THR A 85 -10.68 1.87 7.75
C THR A 85 -11.60 0.72 8.10
N THR A 86 -12.45 0.33 7.14
CA THR A 86 -13.26 -0.90 7.29
C THR A 86 -12.46 -2.14 6.89
N VAL A 87 -12.86 -3.31 7.41
CA VAL A 87 -12.28 -4.60 7.00
C VAL A 87 -12.40 -4.80 5.49
N LYS A 88 -13.56 -4.45 4.92
CA LYS A 88 -13.80 -4.57 3.48
C LYS A 88 -12.84 -3.71 2.67
N GLN A 89 -12.66 -2.45 3.05
CA GLN A 89 -11.73 -1.52 2.38
C GLN A 89 -10.29 -2.05 2.44
N ARG A 90 -9.85 -2.59 3.59
CA ARG A 90 -8.52 -3.20 3.73
C ARG A 90 -8.33 -4.42 2.86
N GLN A 91 -9.36 -5.25 2.67
CA GLN A 91 -9.29 -6.42 1.79
C GLN A 91 -9.27 -6.02 0.32
N GLU A 92 -10.06 -5.02 -0.07
CA GLU A 92 -10.15 -4.56 -1.46
C GLU A 92 -8.92 -3.77 -1.91
N MET A 93 -8.41 -2.86 -1.06
CA MET A 93 -7.25 -2.05 -1.38
C MET A 93 -5.93 -2.74 -1.02
N ASN A 94 -5.92 -3.57 0.03
CA ASN A 94 -4.78 -4.34 0.49
C ASN A 94 -3.50 -3.46 0.57
N GLY A 95 -2.35 -3.92 0.05
CA GLY A 95 -1.14 -3.08 -0.02
C GLY A 95 -1.29 -1.78 -0.83
N GLY A 96 -2.28 -1.71 -1.72
CA GLY A 96 -2.63 -0.51 -2.47
C GLY A 96 -3.30 0.59 -1.63
N LEU A 97 -3.63 0.32 -0.36
CA LEU A 97 -4.07 1.34 0.60
C LEU A 97 -2.94 2.31 0.97
N VAL A 98 -1.70 1.79 1.05
CA VAL A 98 -0.58 2.49 1.69
C VAL A 98 -0.09 3.69 0.88
N ASP A 99 0.03 3.55 -0.44
CA ASP A 99 0.57 4.63 -1.27
C ASP A 99 -0.34 5.86 -1.31
N PRO A 100 -1.65 5.74 -1.56
CA PRO A 100 -2.58 6.87 -1.47
C PRO A 100 -2.59 7.51 -0.08
N MET A 101 -2.60 6.69 0.98
CA MET A 101 -2.56 7.19 2.37
C MET A 101 -1.33 8.07 2.63
N LEU A 102 -0.13 7.62 2.21
CA LEU A 102 1.10 8.36 2.45
C LEU A 102 1.20 9.64 1.60
N VAL A 103 0.70 9.61 0.36
CA VAL A 103 0.63 10.80 -0.50
C VAL A 103 -0.30 11.83 0.13
N ASN A 104 -1.51 11.43 0.54
CA ASN A 104 -2.46 12.34 1.19
C ASN A 104 -1.91 12.87 2.53
N ALA A 105 -1.18 12.05 3.29
CA ALA A 105 -0.52 12.49 4.51
C ALA A 105 0.53 13.57 4.25
N ARG A 106 1.30 13.45 3.16
CA ARG A 106 2.22 14.50 2.71
C ARG A 106 1.46 15.77 2.31
N GLU A 107 0.33 15.65 1.62
CA GLU A 107 -0.49 16.83 1.28
C GLU A 107 -1.02 17.52 2.55
N ASN A 108 -1.42 16.75 3.57
CA ASN A 108 -1.83 17.31 4.86
C ASN A 108 -0.67 18.01 5.59
N LEU A 109 0.54 17.44 5.52
CA LEU A 109 1.76 18.09 6.01
C LEU A 109 1.93 19.45 5.33
N ASP A 110 1.85 19.51 4.00
CA ASP A 110 1.99 20.75 3.22
C ASP A 110 0.92 21.79 3.64
N LEU A 111 -0.30 21.36 3.99
CA LEU A 111 -1.39 22.24 4.42
C LEU A 111 -1.23 22.79 5.84
N ARG A 112 -0.65 22.03 6.78
CA ARG A 112 -0.54 22.47 8.18
C ARG A 112 0.71 23.29 8.48
N LEU A 113 1.66 23.37 7.54
CA LEU A 113 2.88 24.14 7.69
C LEU A 113 2.61 25.64 7.51
N ASP A 114 3.20 26.45 8.39
CA ASP A 114 3.17 27.91 8.26
C ASP A 114 4.22 28.40 7.25
N PHE A 115 3.92 29.48 6.54
CA PHE A 115 4.82 30.04 5.52
C PHE A 115 6.13 30.56 6.11
N ASP A 116 6.13 30.95 7.38
CA ASP A 116 7.31 31.43 8.11
C ASP A 116 8.05 30.31 8.87
N CYS A 117 7.74 29.05 8.60
CA CYS A 117 8.39 27.91 9.24
C CYS A 117 9.89 27.84 8.89
N SER A 118 10.74 28.13 9.88
CA SER A 118 12.20 28.00 9.79
C SER A 118 12.72 26.65 10.24
N ASP A 119 11.84 25.78 10.77
CA ASP A 119 12.20 24.44 11.20
C ASP A 119 12.23 23.48 10.01
N THR A 120 13.42 23.28 9.46
CA THR A 120 13.66 22.33 8.36
C THR A 120 13.28 20.89 8.73
N ASP A 121 13.32 20.53 10.01
CA ASP A 121 12.97 19.18 10.45
C ASP A 121 11.46 18.94 10.37
N GLY A 122 10.68 19.91 10.83
CA GLY A 122 9.22 19.91 10.73
C GLY A 122 8.69 19.83 9.30
N LEU A 123 9.38 20.49 8.34
CA LEU A 123 9.01 20.47 6.91
C LEU A 123 9.09 19.08 6.26
N LEU A 124 9.89 18.17 6.84
CA LEU A 124 10.15 16.84 6.29
C LEU A 124 9.54 15.72 7.14
N THR A 125 8.82 16.06 8.21
CA THR A 125 8.36 15.09 9.20
C THR A 125 6.84 14.87 9.13
N ILE A 126 6.46 13.69 8.65
CA ILE A 126 5.07 13.22 8.63
C ILE A 126 4.70 12.70 10.02
N THR A 127 3.67 13.28 10.61
CA THR A 127 3.17 12.93 11.95
C THR A 127 2.03 11.92 11.89
N LEU A 128 1.59 11.44 13.06
CA LEU A 128 0.47 10.51 13.13
C LEU A 128 -0.85 11.17 12.68
N GLU A 129 -1.01 12.47 12.96
CA GLU A 129 -2.16 13.27 12.54
C GLU A 129 -2.23 13.41 11.01
N ASP A 130 -1.08 13.56 10.36
CA ASP A 130 -0.98 13.57 8.89
C ASP A 130 -1.42 12.23 8.30
N LEU A 131 -1.00 11.12 8.91
CA LEU A 131 -1.43 9.77 8.49
C LEU A 131 -2.92 9.53 8.69
N GLU A 132 -3.50 10.07 9.77
CA GLU A 132 -4.94 9.98 10.04
C GLU A 132 -5.74 10.76 9.00
N ALA A 133 -5.39 12.02 8.76
CA ALA A 133 -6.00 12.85 7.72
C ALA A 133 -5.84 12.21 6.33
N GLY A 134 -4.69 11.59 6.07
CA GLY A 134 -4.43 10.86 4.83
C GLY A 134 -5.39 9.69 4.59
N LEU A 135 -5.75 8.96 5.65
CA LEU A 135 -6.77 7.89 5.58
C LEU A 135 -8.18 8.44 5.40
N GLU A 136 -8.53 9.50 6.12
CA GLU A 136 -9.86 10.12 6.01
C GLU A 136 -10.14 10.60 4.59
N SER A 137 -9.12 11.15 3.91
CA SER A 137 -9.22 11.57 2.51
C SER A 137 -9.43 10.42 1.51
N LEU A 138 -9.24 9.14 1.91
CA LEU A 138 -9.54 7.98 1.04
C LEU A 138 -11.01 7.55 1.10
N SER A 139 -11.77 8.09 2.06
CA SER A 139 -13.16 7.71 2.30
C SER A 139 -14.18 8.60 1.59
N GLN A 140 -13.74 9.67 0.92
CA GLN A 140 -14.54 10.56 0.06
C GLN A 140 -14.55 10.08 -1.39
#